data_AF-A0A397BT09-F1
#
_entry.id   AF-A0A397BT09-F1
#
_cell.length_a   1.000
_cell.length_b   1.000
_cell.length_c   1.000
_cell.angle_alpha   90.00
_cell.angle_beta   90.00
_cell.angle_gamma   90.00
#
_symmetry.space_group_name_H-M   'P 1'
#
loop_
_entity.id
_entity.type
_entity.pdbx_description
1 polymer ?
#
loop_
_entity_poly.entity_id
_entity_poly.type
_entity_poly.pdbx_seq_one_letter_code
_entity_poly.pdbx_strand_id
1 'polypeptide(L)'
;NFSLKEQQHILQVVQVQRSQQRHTKFVYLPGRFRVPDQAPWPLHLHKVKPLDVSLFRRAKIQGSLEPSIVQALDAMHFVWNGLEHQWSLNMEALGIYKAQYQDLLIPVDFVVPQEDPQWPVYLWGKKLGMVVHNLRGREAKLTPERRQALNAMGFEWDANQAQWQLNLAALKTFKQVYGHVKILREFVVPSEGGWWPSRFWGFRLGTYVNSLRMRVDTLPSEQRHALDELGFVWKPMEDQWNNRNLLALKTFKRIYCHMKIPMKFVVPDQDPKWPPQLWNMKLGQLVANIHVRHHGYPASRLDQLHQLGLVL
;
A
#
# COMPACT_ATOMS: atom_id res chain seq x y z
N ASN A 1 2.56 -17.78 -46.95
CA ASN A 1 3.55 -18.79 -46.49
C ASN A 1 4.92 -18.15 -46.41
N PHE A 2 5.65 -18.38 -45.32
CA PHE A 2 7.05 -17.96 -45.21
C PHE A 2 7.91 -18.93 -46.03
N SER A 3 8.71 -18.41 -46.95
CA SER A 3 9.72 -19.20 -47.65
C SER A 3 10.77 -19.72 -46.68
N LEU A 4 11.43 -20.85 -46.99
CA LEU A 4 12.47 -21.44 -46.13
C LEU A 4 13.57 -20.41 -45.79
N LYS A 5 13.94 -19.57 -46.76
CA LYS A 5 14.91 -18.49 -46.59
C LYS A 5 14.47 -17.48 -45.51
N GLU A 6 13.21 -17.05 -45.53
CA GLU A 6 12.68 -16.13 -44.52
C GLU A 6 12.62 -16.78 -43.13
N GLN A 7 12.30 -18.07 -43.06
CA GLN A 7 12.33 -18.84 -41.80
C GLN A 7 13.76 -18.92 -41.23
N GLN A 8 14.77 -19.16 -42.09
CA GLN A 8 16.18 -19.16 -41.73
C GLN A 8 16.67 -17.80 -41.24
N HIS A 9 16.24 -16.70 -41.87
CA HIS A 9 16.57 -15.35 -41.39
C HIS A 9 16.09 -15.11 -39.95
N ILE A 10 14.86 -15.53 -39.62
CA ILE A 10 14.32 -15.40 -38.25
C ILE A 10 15.12 -16.28 -37.28
N LEU A 11 15.45 -17.52 -37.67
CA LEU A 11 16.27 -18.41 -36.84
C LEU A 11 17.64 -17.77 -36.52
N GLN A 12 18.31 -17.20 -37.51
CA GLN A 12 19.60 -16.54 -37.34
C GLN A 12 19.49 -15.33 -36.41
N VAL A 13 18.45 -14.52 -36.55
CA VAL A 13 18.16 -13.39 -35.64
C VAL A 13 17.93 -13.87 -34.21
N VAL A 14 17.21 -14.96 -34.00
CA VAL A 14 16.99 -15.55 -32.67
C VAL A 14 18.30 -16.06 -32.06
N GLN A 15 19.17 -16.70 -32.84
CA GLN A 15 20.49 -17.16 -32.39
C GLN A 15 21.36 -15.98 -31.91
N VAL A 16 21.42 -14.91 -32.72
CA VAL A 16 22.17 -13.71 -32.37
C VAL A 16 21.58 -13.05 -31.13
N GLN A 17 20.26 -12.90 -31.05
CA GLN A 17 19.58 -12.36 -29.87
C GLN A 17 19.91 -13.16 -28.61
N ARG A 18 19.90 -14.50 -28.70
CA ARG A 18 20.24 -15.39 -27.57
C ARG A 18 21.65 -15.16 -27.07
N SER A 19 22.62 -14.99 -27.98
CA SER A 19 24.03 -14.76 -27.60
C SER A 19 24.27 -13.42 -26.91
N GLN A 20 23.41 -12.42 -27.15
CA GLN A 20 23.53 -11.09 -26.54
C GLN A 20 22.78 -10.96 -25.21
N GLN A 21 21.81 -11.83 -24.95
CA GLN A 21 21.01 -11.77 -23.73
C GLN A 21 21.83 -12.20 -22.52
N ARG A 22 21.67 -11.46 -21.42
CA ARG A 22 22.31 -11.77 -20.13
C ARG A 22 21.67 -12.99 -19.42
N HIS A 23 20.63 -13.59 -20.00
CA HIS A 23 19.91 -14.72 -19.45
C HIS A 23 19.58 -15.73 -20.55
N THR A 24 19.37 -17.00 -20.18
CA THR A 24 19.18 -18.10 -21.13
C THR A 24 17.76 -18.69 -21.12
N LYS A 25 16.88 -18.22 -20.23
CA LYS A 25 15.55 -18.77 -19.97
C LYS A 25 14.61 -18.78 -21.19
N PHE A 26 14.69 -17.76 -22.04
CA PHE A 26 13.84 -17.61 -23.22
C PHE A 26 14.44 -16.59 -24.19
N VAL A 27 14.02 -16.67 -25.45
CA VAL A 27 14.30 -15.63 -26.45
C VAL A 27 12.99 -15.00 -26.90
N TYR A 28 12.85 -13.70 -26.69
CA TYR A 28 11.67 -12.93 -27.10
C TYR A 28 12.04 -11.93 -28.19
N LEU A 29 11.25 -11.92 -29.26
CA LEU A 29 11.28 -10.87 -30.27
C LEU A 29 9.91 -10.15 -30.32
N PRO A 30 9.89 -8.81 -30.45
CA PRO A 30 8.66 -8.05 -30.64
C PRO A 30 7.96 -8.45 -31.94
N GLY A 31 6.67 -8.15 -32.06
CA GLY A 31 5.84 -8.55 -33.21
C GLY A 31 6.40 -8.09 -34.56
N ARG A 32 7.05 -6.92 -34.58
CA ARG A 32 7.90 -6.47 -35.69
C ARG A 32 9.29 -6.21 -35.15
N PHE A 33 10.28 -6.89 -35.71
CA PHE A 33 11.66 -6.75 -35.29
C PHE A 33 12.50 -6.16 -36.42
N ARG A 34 13.09 -5.00 -36.19
CA ARG A 34 14.08 -4.42 -37.09
C ARG A 34 15.45 -4.89 -36.61
N VAL A 35 16.17 -5.59 -37.49
CA VAL A 35 17.54 -6.03 -37.21
C VAL A 35 18.44 -4.79 -37.11
N PRO A 36 19.19 -4.60 -36.01
CA PRO A 36 20.15 -3.51 -35.89
C PRO A 36 21.28 -3.60 -36.92
N ASP A 37 21.74 -2.45 -37.41
CA ASP A 37 22.77 -2.36 -38.46
C ASP A 37 24.22 -2.44 -37.90
N GLN A 38 24.42 -3.14 -36.77
CA GLN A 38 25.71 -3.26 -36.09
C GLN A 38 26.04 -4.71 -35.75
N ALA A 39 27.32 -5.04 -35.57
CA ALA A 39 27.72 -6.36 -35.11
C ALA A 39 27.09 -6.67 -33.74
N PRO A 40 26.72 -7.92 -33.42
CA PRO A 40 26.92 -9.15 -34.19
C PRO A 40 25.75 -9.53 -35.13
N TRP A 41 24.89 -8.58 -35.53
CA TRP A 41 23.73 -8.85 -36.37
C TRP A 41 24.12 -9.14 -37.85
N PRO A 42 23.42 -10.07 -38.56
CA PRO A 42 23.80 -10.46 -39.91
C PRO A 42 23.70 -9.31 -40.92
N LEU A 43 24.79 -9.04 -41.65
CA LEU A 43 24.91 -7.94 -42.62
C LEU A 43 23.80 -7.95 -43.69
N HIS A 44 23.40 -9.13 -44.17
CA HIS A 44 22.37 -9.24 -45.22
C HIS A 44 20.95 -8.94 -44.72
N LEU A 45 20.76 -8.77 -43.42
CA LEU A 45 19.50 -8.35 -42.81
C LEU A 45 19.51 -6.86 -42.41
N HIS A 46 20.62 -6.16 -42.61
CA HIS A 46 20.74 -4.73 -42.35
C HIS A 46 19.90 -3.93 -43.35
N LYS A 47 19.22 -2.89 -42.87
CA LYS A 47 18.34 -2.01 -43.67
C LYS A 47 17.21 -2.71 -44.44
N VAL A 48 16.94 -3.99 -44.17
CA VAL A 48 15.81 -4.73 -44.74
C VAL A 48 14.50 -4.34 -44.03
N LYS A 49 13.36 -4.66 -44.66
CA LYS A 49 12.05 -4.54 -44.00
C LYS A 49 12.06 -5.33 -42.67
N PRO A 50 11.41 -4.81 -41.61
CA PRO A 50 11.32 -5.51 -40.33
C PRO A 50 10.74 -6.92 -40.49
N LEU A 51 11.30 -7.88 -39.76
CA LEU A 51 10.81 -9.24 -39.70
C LEU A 51 9.45 -9.25 -38.99
N ASP A 52 8.43 -9.79 -39.64
CA ASP A 52 7.08 -9.91 -39.07
C ASP A 52 6.96 -11.20 -38.24
N VAL A 53 7.45 -11.10 -37.00
CA VAL A 53 7.44 -12.20 -36.03
C VAL A 53 6.00 -12.57 -35.63
N SER A 54 5.07 -11.62 -35.64
CA SER A 54 3.65 -11.89 -35.39
C SER A 54 3.06 -12.82 -36.45
N LEU A 55 3.31 -12.55 -37.73
CA LEU A 55 2.89 -13.45 -38.83
C LEU A 55 3.63 -14.78 -38.76
N PHE A 56 4.91 -14.79 -38.39
CA PHE A 56 5.67 -16.02 -38.22
C PHE A 56 5.10 -16.93 -37.11
N ARG A 57 4.72 -16.35 -35.96
CA ARG A 57 4.01 -17.09 -34.89
C ARG A 57 2.67 -17.66 -35.37
N ARG A 58 1.94 -16.94 -36.23
CA ARG A 58 0.69 -17.42 -36.83
C ARG A 58 0.94 -18.57 -37.81
N ALA A 59 2.00 -18.49 -38.62
CA ALA A 59 2.38 -19.54 -39.55
C ALA A 59 2.68 -20.87 -38.84
N LYS A 60 3.23 -20.81 -37.61
CA LYS A 60 3.43 -21.99 -36.74
C LYS A 60 2.11 -22.66 -36.35
N ILE A 61 1.10 -21.87 -36.00
CA ILE A 61 -0.23 -22.38 -35.64
C ILE A 61 -0.90 -23.04 -36.85
N GLN A 62 -0.66 -22.50 -38.04
CA GLN A 62 -1.18 -23.02 -39.31
C GLN A 62 -0.40 -24.25 -39.83
N GLY A 63 0.67 -24.69 -39.16
CA GLY A 63 1.48 -25.83 -39.59
C GLY A 63 2.28 -25.59 -40.88
N SER A 64 2.56 -24.34 -41.23
CA SER A 64 3.24 -23.96 -42.49
C SER A 64 4.73 -23.68 -42.34
N LEU A 65 5.29 -23.90 -41.14
CA LEU A 65 6.73 -23.77 -40.88
C LEU A 65 7.43 -25.12 -41.00
N GLU A 66 8.69 -25.08 -41.38
CA GLU A 66 9.50 -26.27 -41.51
C GLU A 66 9.84 -26.85 -40.11
N PRO A 67 9.70 -28.17 -39.89
CA PRO A 67 9.87 -28.79 -38.57
C PRO A 67 11.23 -28.56 -37.92
N SER A 68 12.33 -28.63 -38.68
CA SER A 68 13.68 -28.40 -38.16
C SER A 68 13.88 -26.97 -37.66
N ILE A 69 13.28 -25.96 -38.32
CA ILE A 69 13.29 -24.56 -37.86
C ILE A 69 12.54 -24.43 -36.54
N VAL A 70 11.34 -25.04 -36.45
CA VAL A 70 10.55 -25.00 -35.21
C VAL A 70 11.32 -25.66 -34.06
N GLN A 71 11.91 -26.85 -34.30
CA GLN A 71 12.71 -27.56 -33.31
C GLN A 71 13.93 -26.75 -32.86
N ALA A 72 14.63 -26.09 -33.78
CA ALA A 72 15.77 -25.24 -33.44
C ALA A 72 15.37 -24.02 -32.59
N LEU A 73 14.21 -23.41 -32.89
CA LEU A 73 13.66 -22.30 -32.09
C LEU A 73 13.19 -22.77 -30.71
N ASP A 74 12.58 -23.95 -30.62
CA ASP A 74 12.14 -24.54 -29.36
C ASP A 74 13.33 -24.88 -28.45
N ALA A 75 14.43 -25.39 -29.01
CA ALA A 75 15.70 -25.61 -28.30
C ALA A 75 16.34 -24.29 -27.78
N MET A 76 15.91 -23.14 -28.31
CA MET A 76 16.28 -21.82 -27.82
C MET A 76 15.26 -21.19 -26.88
N HIS A 77 14.20 -21.92 -26.52
CA HIS A 77 13.08 -21.41 -25.73
C HIS A 77 12.49 -20.14 -26.36
N PHE A 78 12.33 -20.15 -27.70
CA PHE A 78 11.74 -19.04 -28.42
C PHE A 78 10.29 -18.84 -28.00
N VAL A 79 9.92 -17.59 -27.73
CA VAL A 79 8.58 -17.24 -27.29
C VAL A 79 7.61 -17.18 -28.48
N TRP A 80 6.88 -18.28 -28.69
CA TRP A 80 5.80 -18.37 -29.66
C TRP A 80 4.54 -17.62 -29.26
N ASN A 81 4.17 -17.65 -27.98
CA ASN A 81 2.99 -16.94 -27.47
C ASN A 81 3.42 -15.81 -26.53
N GLY A 82 3.45 -14.58 -27.06
CA GLY A 82 3.86 -13.41 -26.28
C GLY A 82 2.93 -13.09 -25.11
N LEU A 83 1.63 -13.35 -25.24
CA LEU A 83 0.64 -13.07 -24.18
C LEU A 83 0.80 -14.04 -23.02
N GLU A 84 0.90 -15.35 -23.28
CA GLU A 84 1.12 -16.35 -22.24
C GLU A 84 2.49 -16.19 -21.59
N HIS A 85 3.50 -15.79 -22.36
CA HIS A 85 4.80 -15.49 -21.82
C HIS A 85 4.76 -14.28 -20.86
N GLN A 86 4.09 -13.18 -21.26
CA GLN A 86 3.92 -12.03 -20.35
C GLN A 86 3.11 -12.40 -19.10
N TRP A 87 2.08 -13.23 -19.23
CA TRP A 87 1.36 -13.77 -18.08
C TRP A 87 2.28 -14.56 -17.14
N SER A 88 3.09 -15.46 -17.68
CA SER A 88 4.06 -16.26 -16.91
C SER A 88 5.06 -15.38 -16.16
N LEU A 89 5.60 -14.34 -16.82
CA LEU A 89 6.48 -13.36 -16.19
C LEU A 89 5.77 -12.54 -15.10
N ASN A 90 4.49 -12.21 -15.27
CA ASN A 90 3.71 -11.54 -14.23
C ASN A 90 3.56 -12.45 -13.00
N MET A 91 3.19 -13.72 -13.20
CA MET A 91 3.03 -14.68 -12.11
C MET A 91 4.33 -14.91 -11.35
N GLU A 92 5.46 -15.05 -12.06
CA GLU A 92 6.79 -15.16 -11.46
C GLU A 92 7.13 -13.92 -10.63
N ALA A 93 6.90 -12.73 -11.19
CA ALA A 93 7.18 -11.48 -10.48
C ALA A 93 6.31 -11.30 -9.23
N LEU A 94 5.02 -11.68 -9.28
CA LEU A 94 4.13 -11.70 -8.12
C LEU A 94 4.61 -12.68 -7.06
N GLY A 95 5.08 -13.86 -7.46
CA GLY A 95 5.64 -14.86 -6.54
C GLY A 95 6.88 -14.35 -5.79
N ILE A 96 7.81 -13.71 -6.50
CA ILE A 96 9.01 -13.10 -5.89
C ILE A 96 8.61 -11.98 -4.93
N TYR A 97 7.72 -11.07 -5.34
CA TYR A 97 7.24 -10.00 -4.47
C TYR A 97 6.60 -10.57 -3.19
N LYS A 98 5.72 -11.57 -3.34
CA LYS A 98 5.06 -12.21 -2.19
C LYS A 98 6.07 -12.85 -1.24
N ALA A 99 7.10 -13.51 -1.75
CA ALA A 99 8.14 -14.10 -0.91
C ALA A 99 8.89 -13.03 -0.08
N GLN A 100 9.08 -11.84 -0.65
CA GLN A 100 9.80 -10.74 -0.02
C GLN A 100 8.94 -9.96 1.00
N TYR A 101 7.71 -9.62 0.64
CA TYR A 101 6.84 -8.72 1.41
C TYR A 101 5.71 -9.42 2.18
N GLN A 102 5.52 -10.73 1.94
CA GLN A 102 4.47 -11.55 2.55
C GLN A 102 3.03 -11.08 2.25
N ASP A 103 2.85 -10.28 1.22
CA ASP A 103 1.55 -9.88 0.68
C ASP A 103 1.65 -9.57 -0.83
N LEU A 104 0.52 -9.27 -1.44
CA LEU A 104 0.41 -8.86 -2.86
C LEU A 104 -0.19 -7.44 -2.98
N LEU A 105 0.01 -6.60 -1.98
CA LEU A 105 -0.40 -5.19 -1.97
C LEU A 105 0.70 -4.33 -2.56
N ILE A 106 0.96 -4.58 -3.83
CA ILE A 106 2.01 -3.91 -4.59
C ILE A 106 1.57 -2.47 -4.90
N PRO A 107 2.36 -1.45 -4.49
CA PRO A 107 2.11 -0.05 -4.84
C PRO A 107 2.04 0.15 -6.35
N VAL A 108 1.18 1.05 -6.83
CA VAL A 108 0.95 1.24 -8.28
C VAL A 108 2.22 1.70 -9.04
N ASP A 109 3.07 2.45 -8.35
CA ASP A 109 4.35 2.97 -8.82
C ASP A 109 5.52 2.01 -8.61
N PHE A 110 5.29 0.84 -8.00
CA PHE A 110 6.34 -0.16 -7.81
C PHE A 110 6.88 -0.66 -9.15
N VAL A 111 8.19 -0.50 -9.30
CA VAL A 111 8.99 -0.98 -10.42
C VAL A 111 10.01 -1.95 -9.86
N VAL A 112 10.13 -3.12 -10.48
CA VAL A 112 11.15 -4.10 -10.09
C VAL A 112 12.52 -3.43 -10.14
N PRO A 113 13.28 -3.42 -9.01
CA PRO A 113 14.58 -2.79 -8.95
C PRO A 113 15.53 -3.33 -10.02
N GLN A 114 16.42 -2.47 -10.51
CA GLN A 114 17.51 -2.91 -11.36
C GLN A 114 18.67 -3.40 -10.48
N GLU A 115 19.43 -4.38 -10.96
CA GLU A 115 20.62 -4.91 -10.30
C GLU A 115 20.37 -5.56 -8.93
N ASP A 116 19.12 -5.78 -8.56
CA ASP A 116 18.76 -6.52 -7.36
C ASP A 116 18.86 -8.04 -7.63
N PRO A 117 19.75 -8.78 -6.92
CA PRO A 117 19.96 -10.21 -7.15
C PRO A 117 18.74 -11.06 -6.78
N GLN A 118 17.77 -10.54 -6.01
CA GLN A 118 16.52 -11.25 -5.71
C GLN A 118 15.61 -11.34 -6.94
N TRP A 119 15.82 -10.46 -7.90
CA TRP A 119 15.02 -10.39 -9.12
C TRP A 119 15.82 -10.92 -10.32
N PRO A 120 15.26 -11.84 -11.11
CA PRO A 120 15.85 -12.23 -12.38
C PRO A 120 16.03 -11.02 -13.31
N VAL A 121 17.15 -10.99 -14.03
CA VAL A 121 17.55 -9.87 -14.91
C VAL A 121 16.45 -9.49 -15.92
N TYR A 122 15.68 -10.46 -16.40
CA TYR A 122 14.58 -10.24 -17.35
C TYR A 122 13.30 -9.64 -16.73
N LEU A 123 13.22 -9.51 -15.41
CA LEU A 123 12.14 -8.83 -14.70
C LEU A 123 12.53 -7.41 -14.26
N TRP A 124 13.81 -7.03 -14.32
CA TRP A 124 14.27 -5.70 -13.94
C TRP A 124 13.56 -4.60 -14.73
N GLY A 125 13.16 -3.53 -14.05
CA GLY A 125 12.43 -2.41 -14.65
C GLY A 125 10.97 -2.71 -14.98
N LYS A 126 10.47 -3.92 -14.70
CA LYS A 126 9.05 -4.25 -14.88
C LYS A 126 8.19 -3.41 -13.94
N LYS A 127 7.24 -2.67 -14.51
CA LYS A 127 6.23 -1.88 -13.77
C LYS A 127 5.19 -2.79 -13.13
N LEU A 128 5.59 -3.59 -12.15
CA LEU A 128 4.74 -4.62 -11.53
C LEU A 128 3.52 -4.00 -10.82
N GLY A 129 3.66 -2.81 -10.23
CA GLY A 129 2.53 -2.06 -9.68
C GLY A 129 1.42 -1.78 -10.70
N MET A 130 1.81 -1.31 -11.89
CA MET A 130 0.88 -1.09 -13.00
C MET A 130 0.27 -2.39 -13.52
N VAL A 131 1.02 -3.51 -13.52
CA VAL A 131 0.47 -4.82 -13.89
C VAL A 131 -0.67 -5.20 -12.95
N VAL A 132 -0.43 -5.12 -11.63
CA VAL A 132 -1.41 -5.45 -10.59
C VAL A 132 -2.63 -4.53 -10.67
N HIS A 133 -2.41 -3.23 -10.85
CA HIS A 133 -3.49 -2.25 -11.05
C HIS A 133 -4.38 -2.64 -12.25
N ASN A 134 -3.76 -3.00 -13.37
CA ASN A 134 -4.49 -3.44 -14.57
C ASN A 134 -5.20 -4.78 -14.37
N LEU A 135 -4.63 -5.72 -13.60
CA LEU A 135 -5.29 -6.98 -13.27
C LEU A 135 -6.58 -6.74 -12.49
N ARG A 136 -6.55 -5.89 -11.46
CA ARG A 136 -7.73 -5.50 -10.68
C ARG A 136 -8.80 -4.83 -11.56
N GLY A 137 -8.39 -3.84 -12.37
CA GLY A 137 -9.32 -3.13 -13.26
C GLY A 137 -9.91 -3.98 -14.39
N ARG A 138 -9.34 -5.17 -14.65
CA ARG A 138 -9.79 -6.10 -15.70
C ARG A 138 -10.23 -7.45 -15.14
N GLU A 139 -10.55 -7.55 -13.85
CA GLU A 139 -10.94 -8.80 -13.21
C GLU A 139 -12.04 -9.54 -13.98
N ALA A 140 -13.10 -8.82 -14.38
CA ALA A 140 -14.22 -9.39 -15.14
C ALA A 140 -13.85 -9.93 -16.54
N LYS A 141 -12.67 -9.57 -17.08
CA LYS A 141 -12.18 -10.01 -18.39
C LYS A 141 -11.13 -11.12 -18.29
N LEU A 142 -10.78 -11.56 -17.09
CA LEU A 142 -9.84 -12.67 -16.90
C LEU A 142 -10.54 -14.00 -17.14
N THR A 143 -9.79 -14.96 -17.68
CA THR A 143 -10.29 -16.34 -17.77
C THR A 143 -10.40 -16.94 -16.36
N PRO A 144 -11.32 -17.90 -16.14
CA PRO A 144 -11.48 -18.55 -14.84
C PRO A 144 -10.17 -19.12 -14.29
N GLU A 145 -9.33 -19.71 -15.14
CA GLU A 145 -8.06 -20.33 -14.78
C GLU A 145 -7.06 -19.29 -14.28
N ARG A 146 -6.98 -18.13 -14.95
CA ARG A 146 -6.10 -17.03 -14.54
C ARG A 146 -6.55 -16.41 -13.22
N ARG A 147 -7.86 -16.26 -13.03
CA ARG A 147 -8.42 -15.78 -11.77
C ARG A 147 -8.12 -16.75 -10.64
N GLN A 148 -8.32 -18.06 -10.86
CA GLN A 148 -8.02 -19.09 -9.88
C GLN A 148 -6.53 -19.13 -9.52
N ALA A 149 -5.63 -19.00 -10.50
CA ALA A 149 -4.20 -18.95 -10.26
C ALA A 149 -3.79 -17.74 -9.39
N LEU A 150 -4.38 -16.56 -9.62
CA LEU A 150 -4.17 -15.39 -8.76
C LEU A 150 -4.73 -15.61 -7.35
N ASN A 151 -5.94 -16.16 -7.23
CA ASN A 151 -6.56 -16.47 -5.93
C ASN A 151 -5.72 -17.46 -5.13
N ALA A 152 -5.16 -18.50 -5.77
CA ALA A 152 -4.30 -19.48 -5.11
C ALA A 152 -3.01 -18.85 -4.54
N MET A 153 -2.55 -17.74 -5.13
CA MET A 153 -1.44 -16.96 -4.58
C MET A 153 -1.87 -15.99 -3.47
N GLY A 154 -3.15 -15.90 -3.12
CA GLY A 154 -3.67 -14.92 -2.17
C GLY A 154 -3.68 -13.50 -2.75
N PHE A 155 -3.97 -13.36 -4.05
CA PHE A 155 -4.09 -12.05 -4.68
C PHE A 155 -5.33 -11.32 -4.19
N GLU A 156 -5.13 -10.15 -3.58
CA GLU A 156 -6.22 -9.29 -3.11
C GLU A 156 -6.76 -8.42 -4.24
N TRP A 157 -8.01 -8.67 -4.63
CA TRP A 157 -8.73 -7.94 -5.68
C TRP A 157 -9.14 -6.54 -5.23
N ASP A 158 -9.64 -6.43 -3.99
CA ASP A 158 -9.96 -5.15 -3.38
C ASP A 158 -8.76 -4.66 -2.54
N ALA A 159 -7.85 -3.96 -3.21
CA ALA A 159 -6.70 -3.33 -2.56
C ALA A 159 -7.10 -2.31 -1.48
N ASN A 160 -8.22 -1.61 -1.66
CA ASN A 160 -8.65 -0.60 -0.68
C ASN A 160 -9.12 -1.28 0.60
N GLN A 161 -9.91 -2.35 0.47
CA GLN A 161 -10.36 -3.14 1.60
C GLN A 161 -9.19 -3.84 2.29
N ALA A 162 -8.27 -4.47 1.55
CA ALA A 162 -7.10 -5.12 2.14
C ALA A 162 -6.18 -4.12 2.86
N GLN A 163 -5.94 -2.94 2.26
CA GLN A 163 -5.17 -1.88 2.90
C GLN A 163 -5.88 -1.34 4.15
N TRP A 164 -7.21 -1.21 4.11
CA TRP A 164 -8.01 -0.85 5.27
C TRP A 164 -7.81 -1.86 6.42
N GLN A 165 -7.90 -3.17 6.13
CA GLN A 165 -7.70 -4.21 7.14
C GLN A 165 -6.30 -4.16 7.75
N LEU A 166 -5.26 -3.91 6.94
CA LEU A 166 -3.90 -3.72 7.44
C LEU A 166 -3.78 -2.50 8.36
N ASN A 167 -4.36 -1.37 7.94
CA ASN A 167 -4.31 -0.15 8.74
C ASN A 167 -5.09 -0.30 10.06
N LEU A 168 -6.22 -1.01 10.02
CA LEU A 168 -7.01 -1.35 11.20
C LEU A 168 -6.22 -2.27 12.15
N ALA A 169 -5.48 -3.24 11.61
CA ALA A 169 -4.58 -4.08 12.40
C ALA A 169 -3.48 -3.26 13.08
N ALA A 170 -2.87 -2.28 12.39
CA ALA A 170 -1.91 -1.36 13.00
C ALA A 170 -2.51 -0.53 14.14
N LEU A 171 -3.76 -0.08 14.02
CA LEU A 171 -4.48 0.62 15.08
C LEU A 171 -4.77 -0.30 16.28
N LYS A 172 -5.13 -1.56 16.03
CA LYS A 172 -5.31 -2.58 17.08
C LYS A 172 -4.00 -2.83 17.84
N THR A 173 -2.88 -2.98 17.13
CA THR A 173 -1.55 -3.10 17.76
C THR A 173 -1.21 -1.86 18.58
N PHE A 174 -1.48 -0.66 18.07
CA PHE A 174 -1.28 0.58 18.85
C PHE A 174 -2.05 0.55 20.17
N LYS A 175 -3.33 0.15 20.13
CA LYS A 175 -4.18 0.02 21.32
C LYS A 175 -3.63 -1.01 22.31
N GLN A 176 -3.12 -2.14 21.83
CA GLN A 176 -2.52 -3.18 22.69
C GLN A 176 -1.27 -2.68 23.39
N VAL A 177 -0.41 -1.92 22.70
CA VAL A 177 0.85 -1.41 23.25
C VAL A 177 0.64 -0.24 24.21
N TYR A 178 -0.25 0.70 23.87
CA TYR A 178 -0.40 1.97 24.61
C TYR A 178 -1.70 2.05 25.45
N GLY A 179 -2.57 1.04 25.36
CA GLY A 179 -3.87 1.01 26.06
C GLY A 179 -4.94 1.96 25.48
N HIS A 180 -4.61 2.77 24.47
CA HIS A 180 -5.51 3.77 23.89
C HIS A 180 -5.27 3.99 22.39
N VAL A 181 -6.17 4.68 21.68
CA VAL A 181 -6.01 5.03 20.25
C VAL A 181 -5.79 6.53 20.03
N LYS A 182 -5.22 7.22 21.04
CA LYS A 182 -4.88 8.66 20.98
C LYS A 182 -3.51 8.86 20.32
N ILE A 183 -3.50 8.72 19.00
CA ILE A 183 -2.27 8.77 18.19
C ILE A 183 -1.97 10.21 17.75
N LEU A 184 -0.73 10.65 18.01
CA LEU A 184 -0.21 11.95 17.57
C LEU A 184 0.06 11.96 16.06
N ARG A 185 -0.11 13.11 15.41
CA ARG A 185 0.04 13.25 13.95
C ARG A 185 1.42 12.81 13.43
N GLU A 186 2.47 13.10 14.19
CA GLU A 186 3.85 12.79 13.83
C GLU A 186 4.27 11.37 14.21
N PHE A 187 3.36 10.56 14.78
CA PHE A 187 3.69 9.19 15.17
C PHE A 187 4.00 8.32 13.94
N VAL A 188 5.20 7.75 13.96
CA VAL A 188 5.68 6.75 13.00
C VAL A 188 5.95 5.48 13.78
N VAL A 189 5.49 4.35 13.26
CA VAL A 189 5.72 3.05 13.90
C VAL A 189 7.23 2.77 13.94
N PRO A 190 7.79 2.55 15.15
CA PRO A 190 9.22 2.28 15.30
C PRO A 190 9.57 0.90 14.76
N SER A 191 10.77 0.77 14.19
CA SER A 191 11.35 -0.53 13.81
C SER A 191 11.99 -1.27 14.97
N GLU A 192 12.20 -0.57 16.09
CA GLU A 192 12.85 -1.10 17.28
C GLU A 192 11.83 -1.38 18.39
N GLY A 193 12.16 -2.33 19.27
CA GLY A 193 11.35 -2.64 20.46
C GLY A 193 10.44 -3.86 20.35
N GLY A 194 10.36 -4.53 19.20
CA GLY A 194 9.76 -5.89 19.07
C GLY A 194 8.24 -6.01 19.26
N TRP A 195 7.55 -4.97 19.76
CA TRP A 195 6.09 -4.99 19.95
C TRP A 195 5.29 -4.79 18.65
N TRP A 196 5.94 -4.25 17.61
CA TRP A 196 5.34 -3.98 16.31
C TRP A 196 5.76 -5.04 15.29
N PRO A 197 4.80 -5.70 14.60
CA PRO A 197 5.10 -6.51 13.44
C PRO A 197 5.92 -5.72 12.40
N SER A 198 6.92 -6.37 11.81
CA SER A 198 7.89 -5.74 10.89
C SER A 198 7.23 -5.02 9.71
N ARG A 199 6.11 -5.55 9.22
CA ARG A 199 5.32 -4.93 8.14
C ARG A 199 4.76 -3.55 8.45
N PHE A 200 4.66 -3.16 9.72
CA PHE A 200 4.20 -1.83 10.09
C PHE A 200 5.34 -0.84 10.33
N TRP A 201 6.61 -1.27 10.33
CA TRP A 201 7.74 -0.39 10.60
C TRP A 201 7.83 0.76 9.59
N GLY A 202 8.04 1.98 10.09
CA GLY A 202 8.05 3.18 9.26
C GLY A 202 6.67 3.66 8.80
N PHE A 203 5.58 2.94 9.13
CA PHE A 203 4.23 3.38 8.80
C PHE A 203 3.91 4.67 9.57
N ARG A 204 3.58 5.73 8.82
CA ARG A 204 3.16 7.04 9.36
C ARG A 204 1.72 6.97 9.87
N LEU A 205 1.49 6.13 10.88
CA LEU A 205 0.19 5.85 11.44
C LEU A 205 -0.50 7.13 11.95
N GLY A 206 0.26 8.10 12.49
CA GLY A 206 -0.26 9.40 12.90
C GLY A 206 -0.84 10.23 11.75
N THR A 207 -0.19 10.21 10.59
CA THR A 207 -0.67 10.89 9.38
C THR A 207 -1.94 10.21 8.86
N TYR A 208 -1.95 8.87 8.86
CA TYR A 208 -3.12 8.09 8.48
C TYR A 208 -4.34 8.38 9.38
N VAL A 209 -4.16 8.35 10.70
CA VAL A 209 -5.18 8.70 11.69
C VAL A 209 -5.73 10.10 11.47
N ASN A 210 -4.85 11.07 11.17
CA ASN A 210 -5.28 12.42 10.85
C ASN A 210 -6.12 12.46 9.57
N SER A 211 -5.75 11.69 8.54
CA SER A 211 -6.52 11.58 7.30
C SER A 211 -7.92 10.99 7.54
N LEU A 212 -8.06 10.02 8.45
CA LEU A 212 -9.36 9.47 8.85
C LEU A 212 -10.26 10.55 9.47
N ARG A 213 -9.70 11.38 10.36
CA ARG A 213 -10.44 12.49 10.99
C ARG A 213 -10.93 13.51 9.96
N MET A 214 -10.11 13.83 8.96
CA MET A 214 -10.50 14.75 7.88
C MET A 214 -11.56 14.17 6.94
N ARG A 215 -11.70 12.85 6.91
CA ARG A 215 -12.59 12.13 6.00
C ARG A 215 -13.80 11.50 6.68
N VAL A 216 -14.08 11.87 7.94
CA VAL A 216 -15.12 11.25 8.76
C VAL A 216 -16.49 11.16 8.09
N ASP A 217 -16.88 12.20 7.33
CA ASP A 217 -18.17 12.26 6.63
C ASP A 217 -18.21 11.40 5.35
N THR A 218 -17.04 11.02 4.83
CA THR A 218 -16.89 10.21 3.60
C THR A 218 -16.50 8.76 3.89
N LEU A 219 -16.31 8.38 5.15
CA LEU A 219 -15.93 7.03 5.52
C LEU A 219 -17.13 6.08 5.40
N PRO A 220 -16.94 4.87 4.86
CA PRO A 220 -17.95 3.83 4.91
C PRO A 220 -18.40 3.56 6.34
N SER A 221 -19.70 3.31 6.53
CA SER A 221 -20.30 3.08 7.85
C SER A 221 -19.60 1.97 8.64
N GLU A 222 -19.27 0.86 7.98
CA GLU A 222 -18.55 -0.27 8.59
C GLU A 222 -17.16 0.12 9.10
N GLN A 223 -16.42 0.92 8.32
CA GLN A 223 -15.09 1.39 8.70
C GLN A 223 -15.16 2.32 9.91
N ARG A 224 -16.16 3.21 9.93
CA ARG A 224 -16.43 4.09 11.06
C ARG A 224 -16.78 3.30 12.32
N HIS A 225 -17.70 2.34 12.20
CA HIS A 225 -18.11 1.48 13.31
C HIS A 225 -16.93 0.70 13.91
N ALA A 226 -16.08 0.10 13.07
CA ALA A 226 -14.89 -0.61 13.53
C ALA A 226 -13.90 0.30 14.29
N LEU A 227 -13.79 1.58 13.90
CA LEU A 227 -12.98 2.56 14.63
C LEU A 227 -13.62 2.96 15.96
N ASP A 228 -14.94 3.12 15.98
CA ASP A 228 -15.70 3.44 17.19
C ASP A 228 -15.56 2.32 18.23
N GLU A 229 -15.67 1.05 17.83
CA GLU A 229 -15.42 -0.11 18.71
C GLU A 229 -13.98 -0.15 19.27
N LEU A 230 -13.01 0.35 18.50
CA LEU A 230 -11.64 0.48 18.98
C LEU A 230 -11.47 1.63 19.99
N GLY A 231 -12.45 2.52 20.14
CA GLY A 231 -12.35 3.72 20.97
C GLY A 231 -11.59 4.85 20.28
N PHE A 232 -11.69 4.92 18.95
CA PHE A 232 -11.04 5.98 18.16
C PHE A 232 -11.64 7.35 18.48
N VAL A 233 -10.76 8.33 18.72
CA VAL A 233 -11.19 9.69 19.02
C VAL A 233 -11.17 10.54 17.75
N TRP A 234 -12.37 10.81 17.21
CA TRP A 234 -12.59 11.63 16.02
C TRP A 234 -12.23 13.10 16.22
N LYS A 235 -12.57 13.65 17.38
CA LYS A 235 -12.35 15.06 17.71
C LYS A 235 -11.54 15.20 19.01
N PRO A 236 -10.20 15.12 18.93
CA PRO A 236 -9.35 15.11 20.13
C PRO A 236 -9.54 16.32 21.04
N MET A 237 -9.77 17.51 20.48
CA MET A 237 -9.99 18.74 21.27
C MET A 237 -11.33 18.73 22.00
N GLU A 238 -12.39 18.17 21.40
CA GLU A 238 -13.68 18.00 22.08
C GLU A 238 -13.62 16.89 23.13
N ASP A 239 -12.94 15.78 22.84
CA ASP A 239 -12.68 14.70 23.81
C ASP A 239 -11.90 15.21 25.03
N GLN A 240 -10.81 15.94 24.80
CA GLN A 240 -10.02 16.55 25.88
C GLN A 240 -10.87 17.55 26.68
N TRP A 241 -11.73 18.33 26.02
CA TRP A 241 -12.63 19.23 26.72
C TRP A 241 -13.62 18.48 27.61
N ASN A 242 -14.38 17.54 27.03
CA ASN A 242 -15.47 16.86 27.72
C ASN A 242 -14.98 15.85 28.78
N ASN A 243 -14.01 15.01 28.42
CA ASN A 243 -13.59 13.87 29.24
C ASN A 243 -12.46 14.20 30.21
N ARG A 244 -11.77 15.34 30.05
CA ARG A 244 -10.72 15.78 30.97
C ARG A 244 -11.03 17.10 31.64
N ASN A 245 -11.20 18.18 30.88
CA ASN A 245 -11.35 19.52 31.46
C ASN A 245 -12.69 19.67 32.20
N LEU A 246 -13.79 19.32 31.56
CA LEU A 246 -15.13 19.42 32.15
C LEU A 246 -15.31 18.43 33.30
N LEU A 247 -14.75 17.22 33.18
CA LEU A 247 -14.71 16.25 34.27
C LEU A 247 -13.97 16.80 35.50
N ALA A 248 -12.83 17.46 35.32
CA ALA A 248 -12.09 18.06 36.42
C ALA A 248 -12.85 19.20 37.10
N LEU A 249 -13.51 20.07 36.32
CA LEU A 249 -14.33 21.16 36.84
C LEU A 249 -15.57 20.63 37.60
N LYS A 250 -16.27 19.64 37.05
CA LYS A 250 -17.40 18.95 37.71
C LYS A 250 -16.96 18.29 39.01
N THR A 251 -15.80 17.62 39.00
CA THR A 251 -15.25 16.94 40.18
C THR A 251 -14.88 17.97 41.26
N PHE A 252 -14.23 19.08 40.88
CA PHE A 252 -13.93 20.18 41.80
C PHE A 252 -15.20 20.71 42.45
N LYS A 253 -16.22 21.07 41.65
CA LYS A 253 -17.51 21.58 42.14
C LYS A 253 -18.17 20.61 43.12
N ARG A 254 -18.12 19.32 42.83
CA ARG A 254 -18.68 18.28 43.70
C ARG A 254 -17.96 18.18 45.05
N ILE A 255 -16.63 18.33 45.08
CA ILE A 255 -15.83 18.17 46.30
C ILE A 255 -15.85 19.43 47.16
N TYR A 256 -15.73 20.61 46.54
CA TYR A 256 -15.56 21.88 47.24
C TYR A 256 -16.82 22.76 47.24
N CYS A 257 -17.89 22.33 46.55
CA CYS A 257 -19.18 23.03 46.47
C CYS A 257 -19.13 24.46 45.90
N HIS A 258 -18.00 24.87 45.29
CA HIS A 258 -17.83 26.18 44.66
C HIS A 258 -16.93 26.10 43.42
N MET A 259 -16.92 27.15 42.59
CA MET A 259 -16.07 27.25 41.37
C MET A 259 -14.88 28.22 41.51
N LYS A 260 -14.60 28.70 42.72
CA LYS A 260 -13.42 29.53 43.02
C LYS A 260 -12.16 28.67 43.10
N ILE A 261 -11.55 28.37 41.95
CA ILE A 261 -10.36 27.51 41.86
C ILE A 261 -9.10 28.38 41.94
N PRO A 262 -8.23 28.22 42.95
CA PRO A 262 -6.99 28.98 43.05
C PRO A 262 -6.06 28.73 41.85
N MET A 263 -5.34 29.75 41.39
CA MET A 263 -4.44 29.64 40.23
C MET A 263 -3.37 28.55 40.38
N LYS A 264 -2.83 28.38 41.60
CA LYS A 264 -1.83 27.36 41.91
C LYS A 264 -2.42 25.97 42.22
N PHE A 265 -3.74 25.80 42.13
CA PHE A 265 -4.39 24.54 42.47
C PHE A 265 -3.97 23.43 41.50
N VAL A 266 -3.45 22.35 42.08
CA VAL A 266 -3.10 21.10 41.40
C VAL A 266 -3.96 20.00 42.00
N VAL A 267 -4.56 19.16 41.16
CA VAL A 267 -5.33 18.00 41.62
C VAL A 267 -4.39 17.08 42.41
N PRO A 268 -4.69 16.76 43.67
CA PRO A 268 -3.87 15.86 44.48
C PRO A 268 -3.67 14.51 43.78
N ASP A 269 -2.48 13.94 43.91
CA ASP A 269 -2.24 12.57 43.53
C ASP A 269 -2.79 11.61 44.59
N GLN A 270 -3.18 10.41 44.16
CA GLN A 270 -3.69 9.34 45.03
C GLN A 270 -4.96 9.66 45.85
N ASP A 271 -5.59 10.83 45.67
CA ASP A 271 -6.87 11.14 46.31
C ASP A 271 -8.01 10.40 45.59
N PRO A 272 -8.70 9.45 46.25
CA PRO A 272 -9.77 8.66 45.63
C PRO A 272 -11.02 9.49 45.28
N LYS A 273 -11.15 10.71 45.80
CA LYS A 273 -12.24 11.64 45.41
C LYS A 273 -12.06 12.13 43.97
N TRP A 274 -10.85 12.05 43.45
CA TRP A 274 -10.48 12.43 42.09
C TRP A 274 -10.25 11.19 41.21
N PRO A 275 -10.77 11.18 39.98
CA PRO A 275 -10.39 10.18 38.98
C PRO A 275 -8.87 10.14 38.78
N PRO A 276 -8.22 8.96 38.75
CA PRO A 276 -6.77 8.86 38.63
C PRO A 276 -6.18 9.58 37.42
N GLN A 277 -6.91 9.61 36.30
CA GLN A 277 -6.54 10.32 35.08
C GLN A 277 -6.44 11.86 35.22
N LEU A 278 -6.93 12.42 36.34
CA LEU A 278 -6.87 13.85 36.64
C LEU A 278 -5.80 14.19 37.69
N TRP A 279 -5.18 13.21 38.34
CA TRP A 279 -4.13 13.45 39.33
C TRP A 279 -2.98 14.26 38.73
N ASN A 280 -2.38 15.14 39.54
CA ASN A 280 -1.33 16.08 39.14
C ASN A 280 -1.74 17.13 38.07
N MET A 281 -3.02 17.20 37.71
CA MET A 281 -3.50 18.21 36.77
C MET A 281 -3.46 19.61 37.40
N LYS A 282 -2.78 20.55 36.75
CA LYS A 282 -2.76 21.98 37.11
C LYS A 282 -4.10 22.65 36.76
N LEU A 283 -5.15 22.30 37.49
CA LEU A 283 -6.52 22.74 37.21
C LEU A 283 -6.69 24.27 37.41
N GLY A 284 -5.98 24.88 38.35
CA GLY A 284 -5.96 26.34 38.50
C GLY A 284 -5.45 27.08 37.26
N GLN A 285 -4.34 26.61 36.69
CA GLN A 285 -3.80 27.14 35.43
C GLN A 285 -4.76 26.94 34.26
N LEU A 286 -5.43 25.79 34.18
CA LEU A 286 -6.46 25.55 33.17
C LEU A 286 -7.57 26.60 33.25
N VAL A 287 -8.08 26.87 34.45
CA VAL A 287 -9.14 27.86 34.67
C VAL A 287 -8.68 29.26 34.29
N ALA A 288 -7.48 29.68 34.65
CA ALA A 288 -6.94 30.97 34.22
C ALA A 288 -6.82 31.06 32.68
N ASN A 289 -6.38 29.98 32.03
CA ASN A 289 -6.32 29.93 30.57
C ASN A 289 -7.72 30.01 29.93
N ILE A 290 -8.75 29.44 30.57
CA ILE A 290 -10.15 29.55 30.14
C ILE A 290 -10.58 31.02 30.22
N HIS A 291 -10.35 31.73 31.34
CA HIS A 291 -10.69 33.15 31.47
C HIS A 291 -10.06 34.00 30.35
N VAL A 292 -8.80 33.75 29.98
CA VAL A 292 -8.13 34.52 28.92
C VAL A 292 -8.66 34.17 27.52
N ARG A 293 -9.10 32.92 27.29
CA ARG A 293 -9.39 32.40 25.94
C ARG A 293 -10.87 32.16 25.67
N HIS A 294 -11.77 32.40 26.62
CA HIS A 294 -13.18 32.05 26.51
C HIS A 294 -13.87 32.75 25.33
N HIS A 295 -13.42 33.95 24.94
CA HIS A 295 -13.95 34.68 23.78
C HIS A 295 -13.89 33.86 22.46
N GLY A 296 -12.94 32.94 22.34
CA GLY A 296 -12.80 32.06 21.17
C GLY A 296 -13.51 30.71 21.32
N TYR A 297 -14.28 30.49 22.39
CA TYR A 297 -14.98 29.22 22.61
C TYR A 297 -16.35 29.22 21.92
N PRO A 298 -16.77 28.06 21.38
CA PRO A 298 -18.13 27.92 20.86
C PRO A 298 -19.16 28.07 21.99
N ALA A 299 -20.36 28.57 21.65
CA ALA A 299 -21.45 28.83 22.61
C ALA A 299 -21.74 27.62 23.52
N SER A 300 -21.73 26.41 22.97
CA SER A 300 -21.95 25.17 23.75
C SER A 300 -20.95 24.97 24.89
N ARG A 301 -19.68 25.39 24.75
CA ARG A 301 -18.69 25.33 25.84
C ARG A 301 -18.93 26.41 26.88
N LEU A 302 -19.32 27.61 26.45
CA LEU A 302 -19.64 28.71 27.36
C LEU A 302 -20.85 28.34 28.23
N ASP A 303 -21.91 27.78 27.62
CA ASP A 303 -23.08 27.30 28.34
C ASP A 303 -22.74 26.24 29.38
N GLN A 304 -21.87 25.27 29.04
CA GLN A 304 -21.39 24.26 29.99
C GLN A 304 -20.66 24.89 31.19
N LEU A 305 -19.85 25.93 30.96
CA LEU A 305 -19.12 26.62 32.04
C LEU A 305 -20.06 27.44 32.91
N HIS A 306 -21.03 28.14 32.31
CA HIS A 306 -22.08 28.87 33.04
C HIS A 306 -22.96 27.95 33.89
N GLN A 307 -23.36 26.78 33.37
CA GLN A 307 -24.10 25.77 34.14
C GLN A 307 -23.29 25.24 35.34
N LEU A 308 -21.97 25.18 35.21
CA LEU A 308 -21.09 24.86 36.34
C LEU A 308 -20.98 26.03 37.33
N GLY A 309 -21.41 27.24 36.98
CA GLY A 309 -21.28 28.42 37.82
C GLY A 309 -19.85 28.97 37.84
N LEU A 310 -19.06 28.68 36.79
CA LEU A 310 -17.79 29.35 36.57
C LEU A 310 -18.07 30.72 35.94
N VAL A 311 -17.61 31.78 36.61
CA VAL A 311 -17.67 33.15 36.07
C VAL A 311 -16.53 33.30 35.06
N LEU A 312 -16.83 33.79 33.86
CA LEU A 312 -15.88 33.95 32.75
C LEU A 312 -15.52 35.42 32.52
#